data_AF-A0A7W0Y678-F1
#
_entry.id   AF-A0A7W0Y678-F1
#
_cell.length_a   1.000
_cell.length_b   1.000
_cell.length_c   1.000
_cell.angle_alpha   90.00
_cell.angle_beta   90.00
_cell.angle_gamma   90.00
#
_symmetry.space_group_name_H-M   'P 1'
#
loop_
_entity.id
_entity.type
_entity.pdbx_description
1 polymer ?
#
loop_
_entity_poly.entity_id
_entity_poly.type
_entity_poly.pdbx_seq_one_letter_code
_entity_poly.pdbx_strand_id
1 'polypeptide(L)'
;MQMAASEPDVVLPSGTHIDTELGLIQDAAGNLISVKSLVVAQDGGPSIRAFIARSFVVDDLLAEGSFPLAFVSSGRISVVGHLDASAHGPLGGPGAEELVANACVGRFTQIQGDPSTTVTPGAGGGGHATAGGAGGNNFQAGPSGGTVRMGVAPLRGGCRGGRVLDMQGTATTYEGGGGGGGLHLVSLQEIALTNDGTIDVGGGGAGVNAGGGSGGLLFFEAPHVRFSGSTTGIAANGGAGGSACDGIGGDDGDVTTTSAGSQCDPTSIYGRGGTRTTPATAGILCTTSCFNSGLKGGGGGAAGRARISTRDGNYEVTGTPVVSADISTSSLTTR
;
A
#
# COMPACT_ATOMS: atom_id res chain seq x y z
N MET A 1 3.65 27.78 -2.17
CA MET A 1 3.83 27.64 -0.70
C MET A 1 3.51 28.89 0.12
N GLN A 2 3.42 30.10 -0.46
CA GLN A 2 2.90 31.28 0.26
C GLN A 2 1.53 31.05 0.90
N MET A 3 0.66 30.26 0.25
CA MET A 3 -0.64 29.87 0.81
C MET A 3 -0.53 29.17 2.16
N ALA A 4 0.47 28.30 2.39
CA ALA A 4 0.61 27.54 3.63
C ALA A 4 1.06 28.41 4.81
N ALA A 5 1.86 29.45 4.55
CA ALA A 5 2.40 30.33 5.59
C ALA A 5 1.32 31.15 6.33
N SER A 6 0.20 31.45 5.66
CA SER A 6 -0.93 32.17 6.26
C SER A 6 -1.92 31.28 7.00
N GLU A 7 -1.85 29.96 6.86
CA GLU A 7 -2.74 29.02 7.55
C GLU A 7 -2.37 28.89 9.03
N PRO A 8 -3.24 28.33 9.89
CA PRO A 8 -2.89 28.01 11.27
C PRO A 8 -2.00 26.76 11.37
N ASP A 9 -1.41 26.55 12.55
CA ASP A 9 -0.81 25.27 12.91
C ASP A 9 -1.91 24.25 13.20
N VAL A 10 -1.71 23.00 12.77
CA VAL A 10 -2.70 21.93 12.90
C VAL A 10 -2.13 20.77 13.71
N VAL A 11 -2.90 20.32 14.70
CA VAL A 11 -2.64 19.08 15.43
C VAL A 11 -3.71 18.08 15.05
N LEU A 12 -3.29 16.92 14.56
CA LEU A 12 -4.13 15.77 14.29
C LEU A 12 -3.93 14.78 15.46
N PRO A 13 -4.84 14.78 16.46
CA PRO A 13 -4.69 13.93 17.64
C PRO A 13 -4.90 12.45 17.28
N SER A 14 -4.48 11.55 18.18
CA SER A 14 -4.72 10.11 18.03
C SER A 14 -6.21 9.79 17.79
N GLY A 15 -6.44 8.86 16.86
CA GLY A 15 -7.77 8.47 16.37
C GLY A 15 -8.35 9.42 15.32
N THR A 16 -7.52 10.25 14.68
CA THR A 16 -7.95 11.09 13.56
C THR A 16 -8.33 10.23 12.34
N HIS A 17 -9.43 10.55 11.67
CA HIS A 17 -9.83 9.94 10.39
C HIS A 17 -9.83 10.98 9.27
N ILE A 18 -9.28 10.60 8.11
CA ILE A 18 -9.25 11.43 6.91
C ILE A 18 -10.01 10.73 5.79
N ASP A 19 -11.04 11.39 5.26
CA ASP A 19 -11.69 11.02 4.02
C ASP A 19 -11.11 11.87 2.88
N THR A 20 -10.31 11.25 2.02
CA THR A 20 -9.66 11.93 0.91
C THR A 20 -10.62 12.28 -0.22
N GLU A 21 -11.73 11.56 -0.37
CA GLU A 21 -12.76 11.82 -1.38
C GLU A 21 -13.50 13.11 -1.02
N LEU A 22 -14.02 13.18 0.21
CA LEU A 22 -14.78 14.33 0.70
C LEU A 22 -13.89 15.49 1.14
N GLY A 23 -12.61 15.21 1.45
CA GLY A 23 -11.67 16.19 1.97
C GLY A 23 -11.97 16.60 3.42
N LEU A 24 -12.48 15.66 4.21
CA LEU A 24 -12.84 15.86 5.61
C LEU A 24 -11.76 15.28 6.54
N ILE A 25 -11.60 15.90 7.70
CA ILE A 25 -10.78 15.41 8.80
C ILE A 25 -11.65 15.39 10.05
N GLN A 26 -11.71 14.25 10.73
CA GLN A 26 -12.47 14.06 11.96
C GLN A 26 -11.55 13.60 13.09
N ASP A 27 -11.80 14.05 14.31
CA ASP A 27 -11.18 13.47 15.51
C ASP A 27 -11.84 12.13 15.89
N ALA A 28 -11.33 11.48 16.94
CA ALA A 28 -11.86 10.21 17.45
C ALA A 28 -13.32 10.28 17.93
N ALA A 29 -13.84 11.48 18.22
CA ALA A 29 -15.23 11.71 18.60
C ALA A 29 -16.13 12.07 17.41
N GLY A 30 -15.58 12.12 16.19
CA GLY A 30 -16.27 12.48 14.96
C GLY A 30 -16.40 13.98 14.72
N ASN A 31 -15.81 14.84 15.55
CA ASN A 31 -15.84 16.29 15.35
C ASN A 31 -14.92 16.67 14.19
N LEU A 32 -15.36 17.61 13.37
CA LEU A 32 -14.55 18.10 12.25
C LEU A 32 -13.36 18.93 12.74
N ILE A 33 -12.17 18.60 12.26
CA ILE A 33 -10.96 19.40 12.41
C ILE A 33 -10.86 20.31 11.19
N SER A 34 -10.93 21.62 11.38
CA SER A 34 -10.88 22.57 10.27
C SER A 34 -9.46 22.69 9.71
N VAL A 35 -9.27 22.16 8.50
CA VAL A 35 -8.02 22.29 7.73
C VAL A 35 -8.37 22.67 6.30
N LYS A 36 -7.60 23.59 5.73
CA LYS A 36 -7.78 23.98 4.33
C LYS A 36 -7.50 22.78 3.43
N SER A 37 -8.45 22.45 2.56
CA SER A 37 -8.40 21.30 1.67
C SER A 37 -8.66 21.72 0.23
N LEU A 38 -7.91 21.16 -0.72
CA LEU A 38 -8.15 21.35 -2.15
C LEU A 38 -7.80 20.08 -2.95
N VAL A 39 -8.37 19.97 -4.14
CA VAL A 39 -8.07 18.90 -5.10
C VAL A 39 -7.11 19.45 -6.14
N VAL A 40 -5.96 18.81 -6.31
CA VAL A 40 -4.93 19.17 -7.30
C VAL A 40 -4.95 18.14 -8.42
N ALA A 41 -5.20 18.59 -9.65
CA ALA A 41 -5.02 17.73 -10.82
C ALA A 41 -3.54 17.43 -11.06
N GLN A 42 -3.22 16.22 -11.52
CA GLN A 42 -1.88 15.84 -11.96
C GLN A 42 -1.95 15.08 -13.29
N ASP A 43 -0.95 15.29 -14.14
CA ASP A 43 -0.90 14.66 -15.45
C ASP A 43 -0.67 13.16 -15.34
N GLY A 44 -1.54 12.38 -16.01
CA GLY A 44 -1.43 10.93 -16.05
C GLY A 44 -1.64 10.26 -14.70
N GLY A 45 -2.32 10.91 -13.74
CA GLY A 45 -2.60 10.51 -12.35
C GLY A 45 -4.06 10.73 -11.92
N PRO A 46 -4.56 10.12 -10.83
CA PRO A 46 -5.78 10.58 -10.17
C PRO A 46 -5.51 11.96 -9.55
N SER A 47 -6.53 12.77 -9.28
CA SER A 47 -6.31 14.03 -8.56
C SER A 47 -5.84 13.79 -7.12
N ILE A 48 -5.03 14.69 -6.57
CA ILE A 48 -4.49 14.62 -5.20
C ILE A 48 -5.38 15.43 -4.27
N ARG A 49 -5.72 14.88 -3.10
CA ARG A 49 -6.31 15.62 -2.00
C ARG A 49 -5.21 16.24 -1.15
N ALA A 50 -5.07 17.56 -1.21
CA ALA A 50 -4.06 18.30 -0.46
C ALA A 50 -4.66 19.03 0.74
N PHE A 51 -4.13 18.76 1.93
CA PHE A 51 -4.41 19.51 3.16
C PHE A 51 -3.26 20.48 3.44
N ILE A 52 -3.61 21.74 3.73
CA ILE A 52 -2.67 22.84 3.83
C ILE A 52 -2.75 23.45 5.23
N ALA A 53 -1.59 23.56 5.89
CA ALA A 53 -1.44 24.22 7.18
C ALA A 53 -0.09 24.94 7.26
N ARG A 54 0.12 25.72 8.31
CA ARG A 54 1.45 26.29 8.58
C ARG A 54 2.42 25.25 9.07
N SER A 55 1.99 24.37 9.98
CA SER A 55 2.71 23.20 10.46
C SER A 55 1.72 22.08 10.80
N PHE A 56 2.21 20.84 10.83
CA PHE A 56 1.43 19.68 11.23
C PHE A 56 2.11 18.92 12.36
N VAL A 57 1.34 18.54 13.37
CA VAL A 57 1.67 17.44 14.27
C VAL A 57 0.67 16.31 14.01
N VAL A 58 1.18 15.15 13.62
CA VAL A 58 0.44 13.98 13.21
C VAL A 58 0.69 12.88 14.22
N ASP A 59 -0.34 12.52 14.99
CA ASP A 59 -0.31 11.40 15.92
C ASP A 59 -0.83 10.13 15.22
N ASP A 60 -1.73 9.36 15.83
CA ASP A 60 -2.39 8.24 15.14
C ASP A 60 -3.54 8.71 14.24
N LEU A 61 -3.44 8.43 12.94
CA LEU A 61 -4.49 8.70 11.99
C LEU A 61 -4.68 7.56 10.98
N LEU A 62 -5.92 7.44 10.50
CA LEU A 62 -6.30 6.59 9.37
C LEU A 62 -6.77 7.47 8.21
N ALA A 63 -6.23 7.23 7.02
CA ALA A 63 -6.62 7.92 5.79
C ALA A 63 -7.20 6.94 4.77
N GLU A 64 -8.38 7.26 4.25
CA GLU A 64 -9.12 6.44 3.29
C GLU A 64 -9.62 7.28 2.11
N GLY A 65 -10.14 6.63 1.06
CA GLY A 65 -10.76 7.28 -0.10
C GLY A 65 -9.98 7.10 -1.40
N SER A 66 -10.45 7.71 -2.49
CA SER A 66 -9.92 7.42 -3.83
C SER A 66 -8.79 8.34 -4.29
N PHE A 67 -8.54 9.46 -3.59
CA PHE A 67 -7.50 10.41 -3.95
C PHE A 67 -6.21 10.15 -3.15
N PRO A 68 -5.02 10.16 -3.77
CA PRO A 68 -3.78 10.24 -3.02
C PRO A 68 -3.80 11.43 -2.06
N LEU A 69 -3.17 11.26 -0.90
CA LEU A 69 -3.13 12.24 0.17
C LEU A 69 -1.87 13.10 0.07
N ALA A 70 -1.99 14.40 0.31
CA ALA A 70 -0.84 15.28 0.50
C ALA A 70 -1.02 16.20 1.72
N PHE A 71 0.06 16.34 2.50
CA PHE A 71 0.19 17.38 3.52
C PHE A 71 1.17 18.44 3.03
N VAL A 72 0.72 19.68 2.95
CA VAL A 72 1.52 20.81 2.46
C VAL A 72 1.70 21.84 3.56
N SER A 73 2.95 22.08 3.95
CA SER A 73 3.31 22.89 5.09
C SER A 73 4.40 23.90 4.77
N SER A 74 4.32 25.09 5.38
CA SER A 74 5.42 26.07 5.38
C SER A 74 6.40 25.89 6.53
N GLY A 75 6.01 25.12 7.54
CA GLY A 75 6.75 24.79 8.75
C GLY A 75 6.95 23.29 8.86
N ARG A 76 7.35 22.82 10.04
CA ARG A 76 7.60 21.41 10.29
C ARG A 76 6.33 20.55 10.07
N ILE A 77 6.52 19.36 9.53
CA ILE A 77 5.58 18.24 9.66
C ILE A 77 6.21 17.23 10.62
N SER A 78 5.55 16.97 11.74
CA SER A 78 6.02 16.03 12.76
C SER A 78 5.06 14.84 12.82
N VAL A 79 5.53 13.64 12.48
CA VAL A 79 4.81 12.39 12.68
C VAL A 79 5.30 11.77 13.97
N VAL A 80 4.44 11.73 14.97
CA VAL A 80 4.74 11.26 16.34
C VAL A 80 4.05 9.94 16.68
N GLY A 81 2.98 9.60 15.95
CA GLY A 81 2.25 8.33 16.04
C GLY A 81 2.17 7.61 14.69
N HIS A 82 1.13 6.83 14.48
CA HIS A 82 0.96 6.02 13.27
C HIS A 82 0.09 6.73 12.20
N LEU A 83 0.68 7.06 11.06
CA LEU A 83 -0.05 7.53 9.88
C LEU A 83 -0.36 6.33 8.98
N ASP A 84 -1.58 5.83 9.06
CA ASP A 84 -2.06 4.71 8.25
C ASP A 84 -2.75 5.21 6.97
N ALA A 85 -2.14 4.92 5.83
CA ALA A 85 -2.75 5.05 4.50
C ALA A 85 -2.61 3.73 3.72
N SER A 86 -2.53 2.61 4.45
CA SER A 86 -2.46 1.27 3.88
C SER A 86 -3.81 0.82 3.33
N ALA A 87 -3.81 -0.33 2.68
CA ALA A 87 -5.03 -1.04 2.30
C ALA A 87 -5.36 -2.11 3.34
N HIS A 88 -6.67 -2.33 3.55
CA HIS A 88 -7.18 -3.33 4.49
C HIS A 88 -7.99 -4.38 3.73
N GLY A 89 -7.43 -5.58 3.58
CA GLY A 89 -8.01 -6.63 2.77
C GLY A 89 -8.30 -6.14 1.34
N PRO A 90 -9.55 -6.20 0.85
CA PRO A 90 -9.90 -5.77 -0.51
C PRO A 90 -10.10 -4.25 -0.66
N LEU A 91 -10.07 -3.47 0.42
CA LEU A 91 -10.23 -2.02 0.38
C LEU A 91 -8.88 -1.37 0.08
N GLY A 92 -8.79 -0.64 -1.04
CA GLY A 92 -7.58 0.07 -1.43
C GLY A 92 -7.34 1.30 -0.57
N GLY A 93 -6.07 1.65 -0.34
CA GLY A 93 -5.68 2.89 0.31
C GLY A 93 -5.86 4.12 -0.60
N PRO A 94 -5.63 5.33 -0.07
CA PRO A 94 -5.74 6.59 -0.81
C PRO A 94 -5.04 6.57 -2.16
N GLY A 95 -5.79 6.67 -3.26
CA GLY A 95 -5.20 6.72 -4.60
C GLY A 95 -4.73 5.40 -5.18
N ALA A 96 -5.12 4.27 -4.60
CA ALA A 96 -4.85 2.93 -5.12
C ALA A 96 -5.42 2.70 -6.53
N GLU A 97 -4.74 1.86 -7.31
CA GLU A 97 -5.16 1.46 -8.66
C GLU A 97 -5.99 0.20 -8.62
N GLU A 98 -7.29 0.39 -8.78
CA GLU A 98 -8.28 -0.68 -8.65
C GLU A 98 -8.81 -1.18 -10.00
N LEU A 99 -8.43 -0.50 -11.10
CA LEU A 99 -8.91 -0.78 -12.45
C LEU A 99 -8.12 -1.90 -13.14
N VAL A 100 -8.83 -2.99 -13.46
CA VAL A 100 -8.31 -4.23 -14.09
C VAL A 100 -7.59 -4.02 -15.42
N ALA A 101 -7.92 -2.94 -16.14
CA ALA A 101 -7.29 -2.62 -17.42
C ALA A 101 -5.83 -2.18 -17.27
N ASN A 102 -5.39 -1.82 -16.05
CA ASN A 102 -4.04 -1.38 -15.78
C ASN A 102 -3.10 -2.60 -15.67
N ALA A 103 -1.95 -2.55 -16.35
CA ALA A 103 -0.97 -3.63 -16.38
C ALA A 103 -0.38 -3.96 -15.00
N CYS A 104 -0.41 -3.02 -14.05
CA CYS A 104 0.05 -3.25 -12.68
C CYS A 104 -0.96 -4.01 -11.80
N VAL A 105 -2.23 -4.10 -12.20
CA VAL A 105 -3.22 -4.87 -11.45
C VAL A 105 -3.00 -6.36 -11.70
N GLY A 106 -3.07 -7.15 -10.63
CA GLY A 106 -2.92 -8.60 -10.69
C GLY A 106 -3.95 -9.24 -11.63
N ARG A 107 -3.52 -10.23 -12.41
CA ARG A 107 -4.41 -10.87 -13.39
C ARG A 107 -5.41 -11.79 -12.71
N PHE A 108 -6.64 -11.73 -13.21
CA PHE A 108 -7.75 -12.49 -12.66
C PHE A 108 -7.72 -13.93 -13.13
N THR A 109 -8.26 -14.81 -12.31
CA THR A 109 -8.61 -16.16 -12.72
C THR A 109 -10.12 -16.25 -12.87
N GLN A 110 -10.59 -16.92 -13.92
CA GLN A 110 -11.99 -17.32 -14.05
C GLN A 110 -12.13 -18.81 -13.78
N ILE A 111 -13.06 -19.20 -12.91
CA ILE A 111 -13.42 -20.60 -12.69
C ILE A 111 -14.06 -21.12 -13.98
N GLN A 112 -13.38 -22.02 -14.68
CA GLN A 112 -13.94 -22.75 -15.81
C GLN A 112 -14.52 -24.06 -15.28
N GLY A 113 -15.83 -24.29 -15.44
CA GLY A 113 -16.48 -25.55 -15.07
C GLY A 113 -16.95 -25.64 -13.61
N ASP A 114 -17.39 -26.84 -13.23
CA ASP A 114 -17.90 -27.11 -11.87
C ASP A 114 -16.77 -26.88 -10.85
N PRO A 115 -16.96 -25.98 -9.86
CA PRO A 115 -15.95 -25.68 -8.84
C PRO A 115 -15.57 -26.91 -7.99
N SER A 116 -16.39 -27.96 -7.98
CA SER A 116 -16.09 -29.21 -7.27
C SER A 116 -15.12 -30.15 -8.01
N THR A 117 -14.94 -29.96 -9.32
CA THR A 117 -14.12 -30.87 -10.15
C THR A 117 -12.98 -30.17 -10.89
N THR A 118 -13.03 -28.85 -11.04
CA THR A 118 -12.06 -28.12 -11.86
C THR A 118 -11.07 -27.34 -11.01
N VAL A 119 -9.78 -27.70 -11.12
CA VAL A 119 -8.68 -27.06 -10.38
C VAL A 119 -8.29 -25.77 -11.08
N THR A 120 -8.97 -24.67 -10.77
CA THR A 120 -8.57 -23.34 -11.26
C THR A 120 -7.39 -22.81 -10.45
N PRO A 121 -6.32 -22.25 -11.04
CA PRO A 121 -5.23 -21.67 -10.26
C PRO A 121 -5.63 -20.36 -9.56
N GLY A 122 -5.00 -20.04 -8.43
CA GLY A 122 -5.21 -18.75 -7.77
C GLY A 122 -4.83 -17.57 -8.66
N ALA A 123 -5.29 -16.37 -8.32
CA ALA A 123 -5.02 -15.15 -9.09
C ALA A 123 -3.62 -14.55 -8.80
N GLY A 124 -3.10 -13.71 -9.69
CA GLY A 124 -1.80 -13.05 -9.51
C GLY A 124 -1.87 -11.84 -8.58
N GLY A 125 -0.79 -11.52 -7.85
CA GLY A 125 -0.71 -10.34 -6.98
C GLY A 125 -0.49 -9.02 -7.73
N GLY A 126 -0.71 -7.89 -7.08
CA GLY A 126 -0.51 -6.54 -7.64
C GLY A 126 0.97 -6.20 -7.83
N GLY A 127 1.30 -5.41 -8.86
CA GLY A 127 2.65 -4.93 -9.15
C GLY A 127 2.82 -3.45 -8.78
N HIS A 128 4.04 -3.06 -8.40
CA HIS A 128 4.41 -1.65 -8.18
C HIS A 128 5.93 -1.44 -8.33
N ALA A 129 6.70 -1.46 -7.23
CA ALA A 129 8.16 -1.30 -7.31
C ALA A 129 8.83 -2.50 -7.98
N THR A 130 8.25 -3.67 -7.73
CA THR A 130 8.58 -4.96 -8.34
C THR A 130 7.33 -5.54 -9.02
N ALA A 131 7.48 -6.66 -9.73
CA ALA A 131 6.34 -7.41 -10.23
C ALA A 131 5.65 -8.15 -9.07
N GLY A 132 4.33 -8.29 -9.15
CA GLY A 132 3.59 -9.16 -8.23
C GLY A 132 3.88 -10.63 -8.48
N GLY A 133 3.63 -11.47 -7.47
CA GLY A 133 3.70 -12.93 -7.62
C GLY A 133 2.63 -13.46 -8.57
N ALA A 134 2.94 -14.51 -9.33
CA ALA A 134 1.92 -15.26 -10.06
C ALA A 134 1.04 -16.05 -9.08
N GLY A 135 -0.22 -16.30 -9.43
CA GLY A 135 -1.03 -17.27 -8.70
C GLY A 135 -0.64 -18.71 -9.06
N GLY A 136 -1.28 -19.69 -8.43
CA GLY A 136 -0.99 -21.10 -8.70
C GLY A 136 -2.00 -22.08 -8.10
N ASN A 137 -1.86 -23.34 -8.47
CA ASN A 137 -2.45 -24.48 -7.78
C ASN A 137 -1.46 -25.66 -7.78
N ASN A 138 -1.90 -26.82 -7.30
CA ASN A 138 -1.09 -28.04 -7.23
C ASN A 138 -0.44 -28.50 -8.55
N PHE A 139 -0.95 -28.09 -9.72
CA PHE A 139 -0.50 -28.66 -11.01
C PHE A 139 -0.23 -27.63 -12.09
N GLN A 140 -0.64 -26.38 -11.89
CA GLN A 140 -0.67 -25.35 -12.92
C GLN A 140 -0.29 -24.01 -12.35
N ALA A 141 0.62 -23.34 -13.06
CA ALA A 141 0.86 -21.92 -12.83
C ALA A 141 -0.42 -21.15 -13.11
N GLY A 142 -0.74 -20.23 -12.20
CA GLY A 142 -1.81 -19.28 -12.39
C GLY A 142 -1.42 -18.15 -13.32
N PRO A 143 -2.34 -17.19 -13.50
CA PRO A 143 -2.04 -15.99 -14.26
C PRO A 143 -0.95 -15.18 -13.55
N SER A 144 -0.20 -14.42 -14.34
CA SER A 144 0.91 -13.61 -13.85
C SER A 144 0.44 -12.54 -12.86
N GLY A 145 1.33 -12.13 -11.95
CA GLY A 145 1.13 -10.91 -11.18
C GLY A 145 1.13 -9.66 -12.07
N GLY A 146 0.81 -8.52 -11.47
CA GLY A 146 0.89 -7.21 -12.09
C GLY A 146 2.32 -6.81 -12.41
N THR A 147 2.49 -6.04 -13.47
CA THR A 147 3.80 -5.58 -13.93
C THR A 147 4.36 -4.45 -13.06
N VAL A 148 5.68 -4.32 -13.03
CA VAL A 148 6.39 -3.17 -12.43
C VAL A 148 5.88 -1.86 -13.03
N ARG A 149 5.67 -0.86 -12.17
CA ARG A 149 5.51 0.53 -12.58
C ARG A 149 6.84 1.25 -12.51
N MET A 150 7.24 1.82 -13.65
CA MET A 150 8.46 2.60 -13.76
C MET A 150 8.19 4.04 -13.32
N GLY A 151 9.10 4.59 -12.52
CA GLY A 151 9.01 5.95 -12.01
C GLY A 151 8.16 6.09 -10.76
N VAL A 152 8.06 7.34 -10.29
CA VAL A 152 7.32 7.73 -9.09
C VAL A 152 6.33 8.87 -9.37
N ALA A 153 6.39 9.49 -10.55
CA ALA A 153 5.41 10.48 -10.96
C ALA A 153 4.46 9.84 -11.99
N PRO A 154 3.15 10.08 -11.91
CA PRO A 154 2.44 10.88 -10.90
C PRO A 154 2.29 10.18 -9.54
N LEU A 155 1.86 10.91 -8.51
CA LEU A 155 1.56 10.35 -7.18
C LEU A 155 0.35 9.40 -7.30
N ARG A 156 0.59 8.11 -7.15
CA ARG A 156 -0.42 7.05 -7.24
C ARG A 156 -0.13 6.02 -6.15
N GLY A 157 -1.17 5.40 -5.62
CA GLY A 157 -1.01 4.28 -4.70
C GLY A 157 -0.51 3.00 -5.41
N GLY A 158 -0.55 1.91 -4.66
CA GLY A 158 -0.30 0.56 -5.12
C GLY A 158 -1.40 0.05 -6.05
N CYS A 159 -1.23 -1.15 -6.57
CA CYS A 159 -2.19 -1.79 -7.46
C CYS A 159 -2.84 -2.99 -6.79
N ARG A 160 -4.14 -3.18 -7.08
CA ARG A 160 -4.89 -4.34 -6.60
C ARG A 160 -4.28 -5.65 -7.06
N GLY A 161 -4.37 -6.67 -6.22
CA GLY A 161 -4.21 -8.05 -6.63
C GLY A 161 -5.37 -8.56 -7.51
N GLY A 162 -5.14 -9.68 -8.16
CA GLY A 162 -6.12 -10.32 -9.01
C GLY A 162 -7.22 -10.99 -8.20
N ARG A 163 -8.44 -10.97 -8.71
CA ARG A 163 -9.60 -11.64 -8.10
C ARG A 163 -9.92 -12.97 -8.78
N VAL A 164 -10.77 -13.77 -8.13
CA VAL A 164 -11.36 -14.97 -8.75
C VAL A 164 -12.78 -14.65 -9.23
N LEU A 165 -13.08 -14.98 -10.48
CA LEU A 165 -14.37 -14.80 -11.11
C LEU A 165 -15.10 -16.14 -11.24
N ASP A 166 -16.43 -16.10 -11.15
CA ASP A 166 -17.27 -17.26 -11.44
C ASP A 166 -17.34 -17.54 -12.95
N MET A 167 -18.10 -18.58 -13.33
CA MET A 167 -18.26 -18.96 -14.74
C MET A 167 -18.94 -17.88 -15.58
N GLN A 168 -19.71 -16.99 -14.96
CA GLN A 168 -20.38 -15.86 -15.61
C GLN A 168 -19.47 -14.63 -15.72
N GLY A 169 -18.25 -14.69 -15.16
CA GLY A 169 -17.32 -13.57 -15.11
C GLY A 169 -17.66 -12.57 -14.01
N THR A 170 -18.59 -12.90 -13.11
CA THR A 170 -18.93 -12.10 -11.93
C THR A 170 -17.85 -12.32 -10.88
N ALA A 171 -17.48 -11.27 -10.15
CA ALA A 171 -16.61 -11.42 -9.00
C ALA A 171 -17.28 -12.37 -8.00
N THR A 172 -16.56 -13.45 -7.66
CA THR A 172 -16.92 -14.27 -6.49
C THR A 172 -16.68 -13.47 -5.21
N THR A 173 -17.01 -14.04 -4.05
CA THR A 173 -16.63 -13.51 -2.73
C THR A 173 -15.10 -13.41 -2.50
N TYR A 174 -14.27 -13.78 -3.49
CA TYR A 174 -12.82 -13.80 -3.41
C TYR A 174 -12.21 -12.57 -4.09
N GLU A 175 -12.20 -11.46 -3.36
CA GLU A 175 -11.60 -10.22 -3.82
C GLU A 175 -10.08 -10.25 -3.67
N GLY A 176 -9.38 -9.70 -4.67
CA GLY A 176 -7.94 -9.43 -4.56
C GLY A 176 -7.69 -8.31 -3.55
N GLY A 177 -6.54 -8.36 -2.89
CA GLY A 177 -6.14 -7.34 -1.92
C GLY A 177 -6.00 -5.95 -2.56
N GLY A 178 -6.43 -4.91 -1.87
CA GLY A 178 -6.38 -3.52 -2.32
C GLY A 178 -4.95 -3.00 -2.45
N GLY A 179 -4.70 -2.07 -3.37
CA GLY A 179 -3.40 -1.41 -3.46
C GLY A 179 -3.18 -0.46 -2.28
N GLY A 180 -1.95 -0.32 -1.77
CA GLY A 180 -1.64 0.63 -0.70
C GLY A 180 -1.76 2.10 -1.13
N GLY A 181 -1.73 3.04 -0.18
CA GLY A 181 -1.95 4.46 -0.47
C GLY A 181 -0.81 5.19 -1.16
N GLY A 182 -1.14 6.32 -1.78
CA GLY A 182 -0.22 7.34 -2.24
C GLY A 182 -0.20 8.52 -1.27
N LEU A 183 0.96 8.83 -0.69
CA LEU A 183 1.13 9.90 0.28
C LEU A 183 2.28 10.83 -0.10
N HIS A 184 2.07 12.13 0.04
CA HIS A 184 3.08 13.15 -0.19
C HIS A 184 3.15 14.16 0.95
N LEU A 185 4.30 14.21 1.63
CA LEU A 185 4.59 15.20 2.66
C LEU A 185 5.49 16.30 2.06
N VAL A 186 5.03 17.54 2.11
CA VAL A 186 5.75 18.72 1.59
C VAL A 186 5.93 19.74 2.70
N SER A 187 7.18 20.11 2.98
CA SER A 187 7.53 21.13 3.99
C SER A 187 8.61 22.09 3.49
N LEU A 188 8.53 23.36 3.86
CA LEU A 188 9.63 24.32 3.67
C LEU A 188 10.71 24.27 4.75
N GLN A 189 10.55 23.44 5.78
CA GLN A 189 11.50 23.37 6.91
C GLN A 189 12.01 21.95 7.11
N GLU A 190 11.15 21.06 7.60
CA GLU A 190 11.52 19.73 8.03
C GLU A 190 10.31 18.79 8.01
N ILE A 191 10.56 17.53 7.64
CA ILE A 191 9.67 16.42 7.96
C ILE A 191 10.39 15.50 8.94
N ALA A 192 9.80 15.28 10.11
CA ALA A 192 10.40 14.49 11.18
C ALA A 192 9.45 13.36 11.61
N LEU A 193 9.97 12.13 11.65
CA LEU A 193 9.35 11.00 12.34
C LEU A 193 10.11 10.79 13.65
N THR A 194 9.40 10.86 14.78
CA THR A 194 9.99 10.83 16.13
C THR A 194 9.15 10.00 17.07
N ASN A 195 9.69 9.60 18.23
CA ASN A 195 9.03 8.72 19.19
C ASN A 195 8.71 7.38 18.51
N ASP A 196 7.45 7.14 18.18
CA ASP A 196 6.96 5.95 17.47
C ASP A 196 6.37 6.31 16.10
N GLY A 197 6.78 7.47 15.56
CA GLY A 197 6.35 8.01 14.27
C GLY A 197 6.54 7.03 13.12
N THR A 198 5.45 6.46 12.63
CA THR A 198 5.45 5.51 11.50
C THR A 198 4.48 5.95 10.42
N ILE A 199 4.79 5.58 9.18
CA ILE A 199 3.90 5.78 8.04
C ILE A 199 3.72 4.44 7.33
N ASP A 200 2.48 4.01 7.16
CA ASP A 200 2.15 2.80 6.42
C ASP A 200 1.39 3.13 5.13
N VAL A 201 1.90 2.63 4.02
CA VAL A 201 1.22 2.62 2.72
C VAL A 201 1.22 1.20 2.14
N GLY A 202 1.10 0.20 3.01
CA GLY A 202 1.06 -1.23 2.70
C GLY A 202 -0.15 -1.62 1.84
N GLY A 203 0.00 -2.70 1.07
CA GLY A 203 -1.07 -3.29 0.27
C GLY A 203 -1.89 -4.29 1.09
N GLY A 204 -3.16 -4.44 0.76
CA GLY A 204 -4.05 -5.34 1.47
C GLY A 204 -3.82 -6.81 1.13
N GLY A 205 -4.09 -7.69 2.07
CA GLY A 205 -4.17 -9.12 1.92
C GLY A 205 -5.39 -9.52 1.09
N ALA A 206 -5.30 -10.67 0.43
CA ALA A 206 -6.36 -11.12 -0.46
C ALA A 206 -7.36 -12.05 0.22
N GLY A 207 -8.57 -12.14 -0.34
CA GLY A 207 -9.47 -13.26 -0.05
C GLY A 207 -8.89 -14.60 -0.55
N VAL A 208 -9.55 -15.69 -0.16
CA VAL A 208 -9.20 -17.08 -0.54
C VAL A 208 -8.91 -17.17 -2.05
N ASN A 209 -7.75 -17.73 -2.43
CA ASN A 209 -7.30 -17.91 -3.82
C ASN A 209 -7.03 -16.63 -4.63
N ALA A 210 -7.23 -15.44 -4.06
CA ALA A 210 -7.02 -14.17 -4.73
C ALA A 210 -5.59 -13.65 -4.48
N GLY A 211 -5.09 -12.77 -5.35
CA GLY A 211 -3.76 -12.19 -5.22
C GLY A 211 -3.72 -11.02 -4.25
N GLY A 212 -2.61 -10.85 -3.52
CA GLY A 212 -2.39 -9.73 -2.60
C GLY A 212 -2.17 -8.41 -3.33
N GLY A 213 -2.55 -7.29 -2.71
CA GLY A 213 -2.34 -5.95 -3.24
C GLY A 213 -0.90 -5.46 -3.02
N SER A 214 -0.39 -4.62 -3.91
CA SER A 214 0.98 -4.09 -3.74
C SER A 214 1.02 -2.93 -2.74
N GLY A 215 2.18 -2.71 -2.12
CA GLY A 215 2.45 -1.47 -1.40
C GLY A 215 2.38 -0.24 -2.31
N GLY A 216 2.19 0.91 -1.70
CA GLY A 216 1.95 2.19 -2.36
C GLY A 216 3.19 3.06 -2.55
N LEU A 217 2.97 4.37 -2.54
CA LEU A 217 4.00 5.36 -2.88
C LEU A 217 4.06 6.47 -1.85
N LEU A 218 5.25 6.71 -1.34
CA LEU A 218 5.51 7.74 -0.34
C LEU A 218 6.51 8.78 -0.86
N PHE A 219 6.16 10.05 -0.75
CA PHE A 219 7.07 11.16 -1.05
C PHE A 219 7.33 12.04 0.16
N PHE A 220 8.58 12.40 0.32
CA PHE A 220 9.03 13.47 1.20
C PHE A 220 9.69 14.56 0.37
N GLU A 221 9.21 15.78 0.51
CA GLU A 221 9.82 16.97 -0.10
C GLU A 221 10.01 18.04 1.00
N ALA A 222 11.23 18.12 1.53
CA ALA A 222 11.58 19.12 2.55
C ALA A 222 13.08 19.38 2.60
N PRO A 223 13.55 20.57 3.03
CA PRO A 223 14.98 20.82 3.18
C PRO A 223 15.70 19.77 4.04
N HIS A 224 15.02 19.27 5.08
CA HIS A 224 15.49 18.24 5.98
C HIS A 224 14.43 17.16 6.19
N VAL A 225 14.84 15.90 6.16
CA VAL A 225 14.00 14.74 6.51
C VAL A 225 14.75 13.92 7.54
N ARG A 226 14.09 13.58 8.65
CA ARG A 226 14.71 12.87 9.77
C ARG A 226 13.82 11.76 10.32
N PHE A 227 14.44 10.60 10.56
CA PHE A 227 13.85 9.47 11.29
C PHE A 227 14.64 9.25 12.58
N SER A 228 13.96 9.37 13.73
CA SER A 228 14.59 9.34 15.05
C SER A 228 13.91 8.33 15.97
N GLY A 229 14.57 7.20 16.21
CA GLY A 229 14.10 6.13 17.12
C GLY A 229 14.05 4.78 16.42
N SER A 230 14.19 3.70 17.19
CA SER A 230 14.14 2.32 16.68
C SER A 230 12.74 1.86 16.25
N THR A 231 11.70 2.57 16.69
CA THR A 231 10.29 2.31 16.37
C THR A 231 9.76 3.25 15.29
N THR A 232 10.53 4.24 14.85
CA THR A 232 10.15 5.07 13.71
C THR A 232 10.33 4.34 12.40
N GLY A 233 9.58 4.71 11.36
CA GLY A 233 9.74 4.02 10.09
C GLY A 233 8.75 4.36 9.01
N ILE A 234 8.98 3.77 7.84
CA ILE A 234 8.07 3.82 6.71
C ILE A 234 7.90 2.41 6.14
N ALA A 235 6.66 2.07 5.82
CA ALA A 235 6.33 0.79 5.23
C ALA A 235 5.53 0.94 3.95
N ALA A 236 5.86 0.09 3.00
CA ALA A 236 5.14 -0.03 1.74
C ALA A 236 5.17 -1.51 1.32
N ASN A 237 4.82 -2.40 2.24
CA ASN A 237 4.84 -3.83 1.98
C ASN A 237 3.68 -4.22 1.06
N GLY A 238 3.87 -5.21 0.19
CA GLY A 238 2.74 -5.84 -0.46
C GLY A 238 2.00 -6.75 0.52
N GLY A 239 0.69 -6.90 0.34
CA GLY A 239 -0.11 -7.88 1.06
C GLY A 239 0.08 -9.29 0.51
N ALA A 240 -0.27 -10.30 1.30
CA ALA A 240 -0.16 -11.69 0.91
C ALA A 240 -1.36 -12.15 0.06
N GLY A 241 -1.12 -13.14 -0.80
CA GLY A 241 -2.19 -13.85 -1.51
C GLY A 241 -2.93 -14.81 -0.58
N GLY A 242 -4.21 -15.05 -0.86
CA GLY A 242 -5.03 -15.96 -0.07
C GLY A 242 -4.78 -17.43 -0.43
N SER A 243 -4.92 -18.29 0.57
CA SER A 243 -4.87 -19.75 0.43
C SER A 243 -6.26 -20.35 0.28
N ALA A 244 -6.38 -21.50 -0.37
CA ALA A 244 -7.62 -22.28 -0.43
C ALA A 244 -7.98 -22.97 0.89
N CYS A 245 -7.03 -23.26 1.78
CA CYS A 245 -7.35 -24.05 2.96
C CYS A 245 -8.01 -23.18 4.03
N ASP A 246 -9.05 -23.75 4.66
CA ASP A 246 -9.78 -23.20 5.80
C ASP A 246 -10.44 -21.82 5.59
N GLY A 247 -10.48 -21.34 4.35
CA GLY A 247 -11.10 -20.06 4.01
C GLY A 247 -10.33 -18.83 4.53
N ILE A 248 -9.04 -18.99 4.85
CA ILE A 248 -8.22 -17.92 5.45
C ILE A 248 -7.60 -17.05 4.35
N GLY A 249 -7.87 -15.75 4.40
CA GLY A 249 -7.24 -14.74 3.54
C GLY A 249 -5.73 -14.60 3.77
N GLY A 250 -5.07 -13.79 2.94
CA GLY A 250 -3.69 -13.37 3.18
C GLY A 250 -3.63 -12.21 4.18
N ASP A 251 -2.49 -12.04 4.84
CA ASP A 251 -2.27 -10.89 5.74
C ASP A 251 -2.04 -9.61 4.95
N ASP A 252 -2.43 -8.48 5.53
CA ASP A 252 -2.14 -7.14 5.02
C ASP A 252 -0.63 -6.81 5.13
N GLY A 253 -0.17 -5.88 4.30
CA GLY A 253 1.13 -5.22 4.42
C GLY A 253 1.19 -4.44 5.73
N ASP A 254 2.11 -4.81 6.63
CA ASP A 254 2.30 -4.14 7.92
C ASP A 254 3.69 -3.51 8.03
N VAL A 255 3.85 -2.53 8.90
CA VAL A 255 5.13 -1.87 9.21
C VAL A 255 6.19 -2.82 9.76
N THR A 256 5.82 -3.86 10.50
CA THR A 256 6.82 -4.63 11.27
C THR A 256 7.39 -5.84 10.54
N THR A 257 6.64 -6.44 9.61
CA THR A 257 7.03 -7.72 9.00
C THR A 257 6.59 -7.82 7.54
N THR A 258 7.27 -8.68 6.78
CA THR A 258 6.74 -9.22 5.51
C THR A 258 5.39 -9.88 5.79
N SER A 259 4.35 -9.52 5.05
CA SER A 259 3.05 -10.20 5.14
C SER A 259 3.23 -11.68 4.84
N ALA A 260 3.01 -12.50 5.86
CA ALA A 260 2.87 -13.92 5.67
C ALA A 260 1.54 -14.16 4.95
N GLY A 261 1.47 -15.19 4.11
CA GLY A 261 0.15 -15.68 3.73
C GLY A 261 -0.32 -16.73 4.74
N SER A 262 -1.57 -17.16 4.58
CA SER A 262 -2.24 -18.07 5.51
C SER A 262 -1.56 -19.45 5.59
N GLN A 263 -0.94 -19.74 6.73
CA GLN A 263 -0.28 -21.02 7.00
C GLN A 263 -1.29 -22.13 7.25
N CYS A 264 -1.62 -22.87 6.20
CA CYS A 264 -2.47 -24.04 6.32
C CYS A 264 -1.69 -25.35 6.55
N ASP A 265 -0.37 -25.33 6.38
CA ASP A 265 0.58 -26.44 6.54
C ASP A 265 2.02 -25.84 6.53
N PRO A 266 3.04 -26.44 7.18
CA PRO A 266 4.45 -26.09 6.94
C PRO A 266 4.88 -26.03 5.45
N THR A 267 4.14 -26.63 4.51
CA THR A 267 4.39 -26.53 3.06
C THR A 267 3.47 -25.54 2.31
N SER A 268 2.84 -24.60 3.03
CA SER A 268 1.71 -23.79 2.54
C SER A 268 1.95 -22.96 1.25
N ILE A 269 0.86 -22.79 0.48
CA ILE A 269 0.80 -22.65 -0.99
C ILE A 269 0.57 -21.19 -1.46
N TYR A 270 0.72 -20.21 -0.58
CA TYR A 270 0.40 -18.81 -0.86
C TYR A 270 1.62 -18.00 -1.33
N GLY A 271 1.34 -16.91 -2.04
CA GLY A 271 2.32 -15.89 -2.34
C GLY A 271 2.46 -14.90 -1.19
N ARG A 272 3.69 -14.71 -0.72
CA ARG A 272 4.04 -13.72 0.31
C ARG A 272 4.18 -12.34 -0.33
N GLY A 273 3.76 -11.34 0.43
CA GLY A 273 3.96 -9.93 0.08
C GLY A 273 5.44 -9.57 -0.08
N GLY A 274 5.73 -8.68 -1.02
CA GLY A 274 7.07 -8.15 -1.25
C GLY A 274 7.42 -7.01 -0.31
N THR A 275 8.71 -6.89 -0.02
CA THR A 275 9.34 -5.76 0.68
C THR A 275 10.52 -5.25 -0.14
N ARG A 276 11.23 -4.25 0.37
CA ARG A 276 12.49 -3.77 -0.22
C ARG A 276 13.50 -4.87 -0.52
N THR A 277 13.66 -5.83 0.39
CA THR A 277 14.71 -6.85 0.33
C THR A 277 14.20 -8.22 -0.09
N THR A 278 12.90 -8.45 0.01
CA THR A 278 12.26 -9.73 -0.31
C THR A 278 11.28 -9.51 -1.46
N PRO A 279 11.49 -10.07 -2.65
CA PRO A 279 10.50 -9.97 -3.72
C PRO A 279 9.21 -10.70 -3.34
N ALA A 280 8.08 -10.25 -3.91
CA ALA A 280 6.82 -10.97 -3.79
C ALA A 280 6.95 -12.39 -4.35
N THR A 281 6.35 -13.38 -3.69
CA THR A 281 6.43 -14.77 -4.15
C THR A 281 5.17 -15.18 -4.90
N ALA A 282 5.32 -16.10 -5.84
CA ALA A 282 4.18 -16.77 -6.46
C ALA A 282 3.46 -17.67 -5.44
N GLY A 283 2.18 -17.96 -5.70
CA GLY A 283 1.51 -19.11 -5.11
C GLY A 283 2.22 -20.39 -5.55
N ILE A 284 2.50 -21.30 -4.62
CA ILE A 284 3.37 -22.46 -4.88
C ILE A 284 2.66 -23.50 -5.78
N LEU A 285 3.45 -24.16 -6.63
CA LEU A 285 3.05 -25.39 -7.33
C LEU A 285 3.40 -26.58 -6.45
N CYS A 286 2.42 -27.22 -5.82
CA CYS A 286 2.68 -28.37 -4.95
C CYS A 286 2.85 -29.66 -5.77
N THR A 287 4.08 -30.19 -5.85
CA THR A 287 4.40 -31.26 -6.81
C THR A 287 4.12 -32.69 -6.34
N THR A 288 4.02 -32.99 -5.03
CA THR A 288 4.00 -34.40 -4.57
C THR A 288 3.17 -34.74 -3.32
N SER A 289 2.41 -33.84 -2.69
CA SER A 289 1.64 -34.19 -1.47
C SER A 289 0.29 -33.48 -1.24
N CYS A 290 -0.12 -32.53 -2.08
CA CYS A 290 -1.34 -31.73 -1.84
C CYS A 290 -2.63 -32.34 -2.44
N PHE A 291 -2.71 -33.66 -2.54
CA PHE A 291 -3.62 -34.35 -3.45
C PHE A 291 -5.12 -34.29 -3.13
N ASN A 292 -5.53 -33.81 -1.95
CA ASN A 292 -6.90 -34.06 -1.48
C ASN A 292 -7.86 -32.85 -1.48
N SER A 293 -7.46 -31.65 -1.94
CA SER A 293 -8.34 -30.48 -1.76
C SER A 293 -8.32 -29.41 -2.86
N GLY A 294 -7.76 -29.68 -4.05
CA GLY A 294 -7.82 -28.69 -5.15
C GLY A 294 -7.24 -27.33 -4.76
N LEU A 295 -6.21 -27.34 -3.90
CA LEU A 295 -5.67 -26.15 -3.25
C LEU A 295 -5.13 -25.17 -4.29
N LYS A 296 -5.54 -23.91 -4.12
CA LYS A 296 -5.20 -22.78 -4.97
C LYS A 296 -4.55 -21.73 -4.08
N GLY A 297 -3.55 -21.06 -4.60
CA GLY A 297 -2.81 -20.02 -3.90
C GLY A 297 -2.73 -18.77 -4.75
N GLY A 298 -3.12 -17.64 -4.20
CA GLY A 298 -2.89 -16.36 -4.84
C GLY A 298 -1.42 -15.94 -4.78
N GLY A 299 -0.98 -15.16 -5.76
CA GLY A 299 0.34 -14.52 -5.72
C GLY A 299 0.39 -13.35 -4.75
N GLY A 300 1.55 -13.10 -4.15
CA GLY A 300 1.73 -11.97 -3.24
C GLY A 300 1.86 -10.64 -3.97
N GLY A 301 1.47 -9.55 -3.32
CA GLY A 301 1.61 -8.20 -3.85
C GLY A 301 3.05 -7.70 -3.81
N ALA A 302 3.43 -6.85 -4.75
CA ALA A 302 4.75 -6.24 -4.81
C ALA A 302 5.00 -5.21 -3.69
N ALA A 303 6.27 -4.93 -3.42
CA ALA A 303 6.65 -3.80 -2.58
C ALA A 303 6.30 -2.45 -3.26
N GLY A 304 6.07 -1.44 -2.45
CA GLY A 304 5.92 -0.05 -2.83
C GLY A 304 7.26 0.70 -2.88
N ARG A 305 7.19 2.01 -3.13
CA ARG A 305 8.36 2.89 -3.24
C ARG A 305 8.28 4.05 -2.27
N ALA A 306 9.43 4.58 -1.90
CA ALA A 306 9.53 5.88 -1.27
C ALA A 306 10.56 6.76 -2.01
N ARG A 307 10.28 8.05 -2.10
CA ARG A 307 11.24 9.05 -2.56
C ARG A 307 11.43 10.12 -1.52
N ILE A 308 12.68 10.38 -1.20
CA ILE A 308 13.07 11.45 -0.29
C ILE A 308 13.82 12.52 -1.08
N SER A 309 13.26 13.72 -1.14
CA SER A 309 13.87 14.86 -1.81
C SER A 309 14.22 15.94 -0.79
N THR A 310 15.52 16.15 -0.58
CA THR A 310 16.03 17.13 0.39
C THR A 310 16.96 18.14 -0.26
N ARG A 311 17.35 19.19 0.48
CA ARG A 311 18.24 20.23 -0.07
C ARG A 311 19.57 19.65 -0.54
N ASP A 312 20.13 18.70 0.21
CA ASP A 312 21.44 18.09 -0.06
C ASP A 312 21.34 16.68 -0.65
N GLY A 313 20.13 16.13 -0.80
CA GLY A 313 19.89 14.77 -1.28
C GLY A 313 20.09 13.69 -0.21
N ASN A 314 20.34 14.05 1.05
CA ASN A 314 20.46 13.13 2.18
C ASN A 314 19.28 13.24 3.15
N TYR A 315 19.13 12.24 4.01
CA TYR A 315 18.19 12.26 5.13
C TYR A 315 18.89 11.73 6.39
N GLU A 316 18.45 12.20 7.55
CA GLU A 316 19.04 11.84 8.83
C GLU A 316 18.34 10.62 9.42
N VAL A 317 19.13 9.66 9.90
CA VAL A 317 18.63 8.49 10.62
C VAL A 317 19.37 8.37 11.93
N THR A 318 18.61 8.40 13.03
CA THR A 318 19.11 8.07 14.37
C THR A 318 18.39 6.83 14.88
N GLY A 319 19.14 5.78 15.22
CA GLY A 319 18.60 4.47 15.60
C GLY A 319 18.49 3.50 14.42
N THR A 320 17.56 2.56 14.50
CA THR A 320 17.31 1.52 13.47
C THR A 320 15.86 1.59 13.01
N PRO A 321 15.47 2.63 12.24
CA PRO A 321 14.10 2.77 11.81
C PRO A 321 13.68 1.61 10.91
N VAL A 322 12.40 1.28 10.95
CA VAL A 322 11.84 0.26 10.07
C VAL A 322 11.65 0.85 8.68
N VAL A 323 12.30 0.25 7.69
CA VAL A 323 12.23 0.72 6.31
C VAL A 323 12.03 -0.47 5.40
N SER A 324 10.80 -0.64 4.92
CA SER A 324 10.44 -1.73 4.03
C SER A 324 10.11 -1.30 2.60
N ALA A 325 10.06 0.01 2.35
CA ALA A 325 9.89 0.59 1.02
C ALA A 325 11.22 0.63 0.22
N ASP A 326 11.13 0.56 -1.11
CA ASP A 326 12.27 0.85 -2.00
C ASP A 326 12.54 2.37 -2.03
N ILE A 327 13.59 2.83 -1.33
CA ILE A 327 13.93 4.25 -1.19
C ILE A 327 14.83 4.72 -2.34
N SER A 328 14.42 5.82 -2.96
CA SER A 328 15.28 6.67 -3.79
C SER A 328 15.47 8.04 -3.15
N THR A 329 16.65 8.66 -3.34
CA THR A 329 16.92 10.02 -2.87
C THR A 329 17.20 10.97 -4.04
N SER A 330 16.92 12.26 -3.86
CA SER A 330 17.29 13.30 -4.82
C SER A 330 17.49 14.66 -4.16
N SER A 331 18.31 15.52 -4.76
CA SER A 331 18.44 16.91 -4.33
C SER A 331 17.31 17.78 -4.87
N LEU A 332 16.76 18.66 -4.05
CA LEU A 332 15.84 19.71 -4.48
C LEU A 332 16.63 20.77 -5.26
N THR A 333 16.55 20.73 -6.59
CA THR A 333 16.95 21.87 -7.42
C THR A 333 15.97 23.00 -7.13
N THR A 334 16.46 24.17 -6.72
CA THR A 334 15.66 25.37 -6.50
C THR A 334 14.67 25.57 -7.64
N ARG A 335 13.37 25.41 -7.34
CA ARG A 335 12.26 25.75 -8.23
C ARG A 335 11.75 27.15 -7.91
#